data_AF-A0A376BT98-F1
#
_entry.id   AF-A0A376BT98-F1
#
_cell.length_a   1.000
_cell.length_b   1.000
_cell.length_c   1.000
_cell.angle_alpha   90.00
_cell.angle_beta   90.00
_cell.angle_gamma   90.00
#
_symmetry.space_group_name_H-M   'P 1'
#
loop_
_entity.id
_entity.type
_entity.pdbx_description
1 polymer ?
#
loop_
_entity_poly.entity_id
_entity_poly.type
_entity_poly.pdbx_seq_one_letter_code
_entity_poly.pdbx_strand_id
1 'polypeptide(L)'
;MPQSCKRNPSGDVGMNFTLKQRGKAQMSCAHFEFAPDNIGESETRTLKYGETVRGKGWWCKSETTGLRCQNDSGRGFFINRSRYELF
;
A
#
# COMPACT_ATOMS: atom_id res chain seq x y z
N MET A 1 -7.00 7.18 -15.01
CA MET A 1 -5.77 7.88 -14.61
C MET A 1 -5.48 7.48 -13.17
N PRO A 2 -4.24 7.08 -12.79
CA PRO A 2 -3.96 6.89 -11.37
C PRO A 2 -4.22 8.24 -10.68
N GLN A 3 -5.05 8.27 -9.64
CA GLN A 3 -5.28 9.49 -8.87
C GLN A 3 -3.97 9.82 -8.17
N SER A 4 -3.15 10.67 -8.78
CA SER A 4 -2.06 11.31 -8.07
C SER A 4 -2.68 12.18 -6.99
N CYS A 5 -2.33 11.92 -5.74
CA CYS A 5 -2.70 12.83 -4.68
C CYS A 5 -2.12 14.22 -5.01
N LYS A 6 -2.96 15.24 -4.95
CA LYS A 6 -2.52 16.62 -5.22
C LYS A 6 -1.74 17.12 -4.02
N ARG A 7 -0.54 17.67 -4.26
CA ARG A 7 0.24 18.37 -3.23
C ARG A 7 -0.63 19.43 -2.58
N ASN A 8 -0.80 19.35 -1.27
CA ASN A 8 -1.40 20.45 -0.49
C ASN A 8 -0.31 21.51 -0.20
N PRO A 9 -0.67 22.70 0.31
CA PRO A 9 0.29 23.75 0.64
C PRO A 9 1.34 23.36 1.71
N SER A 10 1.13 22.26 2.43
CA SER A 10 1.92 21.81 3.58
C SER A 10 3.15 20.96 3.21
N GLY A 11 3.30 20.54 1.95
CA GLY A 11 4.38 19.66 1.52
C GLY A 11 3.99 18.19 1.62
N ASP A 12 3.88 17.57 0.45
CA ASP A 12 3.67 16.15 0.17
C ASP A 12 2.38 15.48 0.66
N VAL A 13 1.92 14.53 -0.16
CA VAL A 13 0.69 13.76 0.02
C VAL A 13 1.02 12.30 -0.22
N GLY A 14 1.03 11.52 0.85
CA GLY A 14 1.16 10.07 0.76
C GLY A 14 -0.08 9.45 0.14
N MET A 15 0.05 8.21 -0.35
CA MET A 15 -1.10 7.36 -0.64
C MET A 15 -1.25 6.35 0.48
N ASN A 16 -2.44 6.25 1.05
CA ASN A 16 -2.79 5.21 2.01
C ASN A 16 -3.63 4.14 1.31
N PHE A 17 -3.20 2.88 1.40
CA PHE A 17 -3.93 1.74 0.87
C PHE A 17 -4.46 0.89 2.02
N THR A 18 -5.77 0.68 2.06
CA THR A 18 -6.43 -0.14 3.09
C THR A 18 -6.96 -1.43 2.47
N LEU A 19 -6.60 -2.55 3.09
CA LEU A 19 -7.08 -3.88 2.73
C LEU A 19 -7.59 -4.61 3.97
N LYS A 20 -8.89 -4.89 4.00
CA LYS A 20 -9.53 -5.72 5.02
C LYS A 20 -9.52 -7.18 4.58
N GLN A 21 -9.79 -8.08 5.51
CA GLN A 21 -9.94 -9.52 5.26
C GLN A 21 -10.94 -9.83 4.12
N ARG A 22 -11.99 -9.03 3.98
CA ARG A 22 -13.00 -9.14 2.92
C ARG A 22 -13.45 -7.75 2.46
N GLY A 23 -14.06 -7.69 1.27
CA GLY A 23 -14.55 -6.45 0.67
C GLY A 23 -13.51 -5.74 -0.21
N LYS A 24 -13.86 -4.55 -0.71
CA LYS A 24 -13.03 -3.82 -1.67
C LYS A 24 -11.78 -3.21 -1.00
N ALA A 25 -10.67 -3.20 -1.72
CA ALA A 25 -9.53 -2.37 -1.37
C ALA A 25 -9.87 -0.88 -1.56
N GLN A 26 -9.23 -0.02 -0.77
CA GLN A 26 -9.45 1.42 -0.83
C GLN A 26 -8.10 2.15 -0.89
N MET A 27 -8.08 3.25 -1.64
CA MET A 27 -6.97 4.21 -1.67
C MET A 27 -7.50 5.56 -1.20
N SER A 28 -6.77 6.22 -0.31
CA SER A 28 -7.01 7.61 0.07
C SER A 28 -5.70 8.41 0.11
N CYS A 29 -5.81 9.72 -0.05
CA CYS A 29 -4.67 10.60 0.11
C CYS A 29 -4.40 10.82 1.61
N ALA A 30 -3.19 10.49 2.02
CA ALA A 30 -2.66 10.74 3.35
C ALA A 30 -2.11 12.16 3.41
N HIS A 31 -2.49 12.90 4.45
CA HIS A 31 -2.00 14.25 4.75
C HIS A 31 -0.80 14.24 5.71
N PHE A 32 -0.11 13.11 5.82
CA PHE A 32 1.10 12.97 6.62
C PHE A 32 2.29 12.73 5.70
N GLU A 33 3.38 13.43 5.98
CA GLU A 33 4.70 13.15 5.45
C GLU A 33 5.09 11.76 5.96
N PHE A 34 5.46 10.85 5.06
CA PHE A 34 5.93 9.52 5.46
C PHE A 34 7.27 9.71 6.17
N ALA A 35 7.29 9.63 7.50
CA ALA A 35 8.53 9.41 8.21
C ALA A 35 9.01 7.99 7.84
N PRO A 36 10.13 7.83 7.13
CA PRO A 36 10.63 6.50 6.74
C PRO A 36 10.90 5.60 7.96
N ASP A 37 11.09 6.24 9.12
CA ASP A 37 11.12 5.61 10.42
C ASP A 37 9.74 5.77 11.04
N ASN A 38 8.93 4.71 11.09
CA ASN A 38 7.79 4.68 12.00
C ASN A 38 8.36 4.73 13.43
N ILE A 39 8.55 5.94 13.97
CA ILE A 39 9.16 6.21 15.28
C ILE A 39 8.38 5.49 16.43
N GLY A 40 7.16 5.00 16.16
CA GLY A 40 6.32 4.25 17.08
C GLY A 40 6.32 2.71 16.94
N GLU A 41 6.93 2.12 15.91
CA GLU A 41 7.04 0.66 15.77
C GLU A 41 8.51 0.26 15.69
N SER A 42 8.98 -0.52 16.66
CA SER A 42 10.39 -0.88 16.83
C SER A 42 11.02 -1.59 15.62
N GLU A 43 10.25 -2.10 14.66
CA GLU A 43 10.77 -2.75 13.46
C GLU A 43 9.81 -2.60 12.25
N THR A 44 10.01 -1.58 11.41
CA THR A 44 9.41 -1.59 10.07
C THR A 44 10.20 -2.56 9.19
N ARG A 45 9.64 -3.76 8.94
CA ARG A 45 10.27 -4.75 8.07
C ARG A 45 10.13 -4.37 6.59
N THR A 46 11.25 -4.28 5.89
CA THR A 46 11.27 -4.20 4.42
C THR A 46 11.11 -5.59 3.78
N LEU A 47 10.22 -5.73 2.81
CA LEU A 47 10.05 -6.98 2.04
C LEU A 47 10.99 -7.03 0.85
N LYS A 48 11.82 -8.07 0.77
CA LYS A 48 12.65 -8.35 -0.42
C LYS A 48 11.77 -8.83 -1.58
N TYR A 49 12.26 -8.70 -2.81
CA TYR A 49 11.57 -9.27 -3.96
C TYR A 49 11.43 -10.79 -3.83
N GLY A 50 10.26 -11.30 -4.19
CA GLY A 50 9.85 -12.69 -3.99
C GLY A 50 9.18 -12.96 -2.63
N GLU A 51 9.37 -12.10 -1.63
CA GLU A 51 8.78 -12.31 -0.31
C GLU A 51 7.28 -12.01 -0.29
N THR A 52 6.59 -12.70 0.61
CA THR A 52 5.16 -12.49 0.90
C THR A 52 4.96 -12.26 2.38
N VAL A 53 4.30 -11.15 2.73
CA VAL A 53 3.74 -10.95 4.07
C VAL A 53 2.27 -11.34 4.07
N ARG A 54 1.80 -11.89 5.19
CA ARG A 54 0.42 -12.33 5.37
C ARG A 54 -0.14 -11.74 6.66
N GLY A 55 -1.40 -11.34 6.60
CA GLY A 55 -2.20 -11.03 7.78
C GLY A 55 -3.44 -11.90 7.81
N LYS A 56 -4.43 -11.50 8.61
CA LYS A 56 -5.68 -12.23 8.74
C LYS A 56 -6.53 -12.10 7.46
N GLY A 57 -6.42 -13.12 6.59
CA GLY A 57 -7.14 -13.26 5.32
C GLY A 57 -6.81 -12.20 4.27
N TRP A 58 -5.56 -11.77 4.28
CA TRP A 58 -4.95 -11.03 3.19
C TRP A 58 -3.46 -11.37 3.10
N TRP A 59 -2.90 -11.19 1.91
CA TRP A 59 -1.48 -11.34 1.65
C TRP A 59 -0.98 -10.23 0.75
N CYS A 60 0.31 -9.91 0.85
CA CYS A 60 1.01 -8.99 -0.04
C CYS A 60 2.32 -9.63 -0.49
N LYS A 61 2.54 -9.72 -1.81
CA LYS A 61 3.77 -10.26 -2.40
C LYS A 61 4.55 -9.14 -3.08
N SER A 62 5.82 -9.02 -2.71
CA SER A 62 6.77 -8.10 -3.34
C SER A 62 7.36 -8.77 -4.57
N GLU A 63 7.20 -8.16 -5.73
CA GLU A 63 7.74 -8.63 -7.01
C GLU A 63 8.52 -7.52 -7.69
N THR A 64 9.40 -7.86 -8.62
CA THR A 64 10.18 -6.86 -9.37
C THR A 64 9.30 -5.92 -10.19
N THR A 65 8.08 -6.35 -10.50
CA THR A 65 7.06 -5.57 -11.22
C THR A 65 6.26 -4.63 -10.31
N GLY A 66 6.19 -4.91 -9.00
CA GLY A 66 5.42 -4.16 -8.01
C GLY A 66 5.01 -5.00 -6.80
N LEU A 67 4.23 -4.40 -5.91
CA LEU A 67 3.62 -5.06 -4.76
C LEU A 67 2.17 -5.41 -5.12
N ARG A 68 1.80 -6.70 -5.01
CA ARG A 68 0.40 -7.14 -5.17
C ARG A 68 -0.14 -7.59 -3.82
N CYS A 69 -1.25 -7.00 -3.40
CA CYS A 69 -1.99 -7.38 -2.21
C CYS A 69 -3.38 -7.89 -2.56
N GLN A 70 -3.85 -8.94 -1.91
CA GLN A 70 -5.18 -9.53 -2.13
C GLN A 70 -5.76 -10.07 -0.82
N ASN A 71 -7.08 -10.01 -0.69
CA ASN A 71 -7.82 -10.58 0.42
C ASN A 71 -8.63 -11.83 0.03
N ASP A 72 -9.28 -12.47 1.00
CA ASP A 72 -10.06 -13.70 0.81
C ASP A 72 -11.24 -13.54 -0.16
N SER A 73 -11.66 -12.31 -0.47
CA SER A 73 -12.71 -12.02 -1.47
C SER A 73 -12.17 -11.89 -2.90
N GLY A 74 -10.87 -12.11 -3.09
CA GLY A 74 -10.19 -11.90 -4.36
C GLY A 74 -9.93 -10.43 -4.71
N ARG A 75 -10.30 -9.50 -3.81
CA ARG A 75 -10.15 -8.05 -3.96
C ARG A 75 -8.80 -7.59 -3.43
N GLY A 76 -8.28 -6.48 -3.94
CA GLY A 76 -6.92 -6.09 -3.63
C GLY A 76 -6.43 -4.85 -4.35
N PHE A 77 -5.12 -4.67 -4.30
CA PHE A 77 -4.45 -3.61 -5.03
C PHE A 77 -3.09 -4.07 -5.54
N PHE A 78 -2.65 -3.42 -6.61
CA PHE A 78 -1.30 -3.51 -7.12
C PHE A 78 -0.69 -2.12 -7.13
N ILE A 79 0.55 -1.98 -6.67
CA ILE A 79 1.30 -0.71 -6.71
C ILE A 79 2.70 -0.91 -7.26
N ASN A 80 3.18 0.06 -8.04
CA ASN A 80 4.58 0.19 -8.41
C ASN A 80 4.96 1.68 -8.53
N ARG A 81 6.19 1.97 -8.96
CA ARG A 81 6.70 3.35 -9.08
C ARG A 81 5.91 4.24 -10.04
N SER A 82 5.17 3.66 -10.97
CA SER A 82 4.47 4.38 -12.05
C SER A 82 2.97 4.47 -11.88
N ARG A 83 2.34 3.50 -11.19
CA ARG A 83 0.89 3.38 -11.11
C ARG A 83 0.43 2.54 -9.93
N TYR A 84 -0.86 2.65 -9.66
CA TYR A 84 -1.59 1.69 -8.85
C TYR A 84 -2.86 1.22 -9.56
N GLU A 85 -3.40 0.10 -9.11
CA GLU A 85 -4.67 -0.48 -9.54
C GLU A 85 -5.40 -1.05 -8.32
N LEU A 86 -6.72 -0.87 -8.25
CA LEU A 86 -7.60 -1.52 -7.27
C LEU A 86 -8.46 -2.56 -8.01
N PHE A 87 -8.66 -3.73 -7.42
CA PHE A 87 -9.47 -4.81 -8.00
C PHE A 87 -10.36 -5.51 -6.98
#